data_AF-A0A3M0KYF4-F1
#
_entry.id   AF-A0A3M0KYF4-F1
#
_cell.length_a   1.000
_cell.length_b   1.000
_cell.length_c   1.000
_cell.angle_alpha   90.00
_cell.angle_beta   90.00
_cell.angle_gamma   90.00
#
_symmetry.space_group_name_H-M   'P 1'
#
loop_
_entity.id
_entity.type
_entity.pdbx_description
1 polymer ?
#
loop_
_entity_poly.entity_id
_entity_poly.type
_entity_poly.pdbx_seq_one_letter_code
_entity_poly.pdbx_strand_id
1 'polypeptide(L)'
;MVWGLLKSCRCFEFFNADALPPYDIRCLAHVLFQPVKYDISESKWTQLAGKVLVQDATLGQQDPRHVIGIDELLGMDNFADLNRQVALDPLVLNECQRTGMAALIQTIEMAAEKESFMTVVQGTCEPFLRFVERLTASVEKQVEYLNVRMLLLKHLARINCNDDCRRITEALPGDPSVPQMAQACAKIGTSSCKVAAMATALQPAWQRKQGNAQASKKQRKKEQRVTTPLFFVQLAWKAESYR
;
A
#
# COMPACT_ATOMS: atom_id res chain seq x y z
N MET A 1 10.08 -0.92 -4.05
CA MET A 1 11.27 -0.06 -3.84
C MET A 1 11.01 1.20 -2.99
N VAL A 2 9.96 2.00 -3.26
CA VAL A 2 9.63 3.22 -2.47
C VAL A 2 9.33 2.95 -0.99
N TRP A 3 8.68 1.82 -0.69
CA TRP A 3 8.31 1.39 0.67
C TRP A 3 9.51 1.01 1.55
N GLY A 4 10.52 0.34 0.96
CA GLY A 4 11.75 -0.05 1.67
C GLY A 4 12.69 1.13 1.87
N LEU A 5 12.72 2.07 0.91
CA LEU A 5 13.46 3.32 1.06
C LEU A 5 12.84 4.21 2.14
N LEU A 6 11.51 4.32 2.26
CA LEU A 6 10.88 5.09 3.35
C LEU A 6 11.10 4.49 4.75
N LYS A 7 11.22 3.16 4.88
CA LYS A 7 11.55 2.51 6.16
C LYS A 7 13.05 2.52 6.51
N SER A 8 13.93 2.57 5.50
CA SER A 8 15.39 2.55 5.70
C SER A 8 16.02 3.95 5.64
N CYS A 9 15.30 4.92 5.06
CA CYS A 9 15.63 6.32 5.16
C CYS A 9 15.35 6.78 6.59
N ARG A 10 16.44 7.01 7.32
CA ARG A 10 16.51 7.98 8.43
C ARG A 10 16.08 9.41 8.04
N CYS A 11 15.36 9.61 6.93
CA CYS A 11 14.81 10.90 6.53
C CYS A 11 13.74 11.38 7.54
N PHE A 12 12.91 10.48 8.09
CA PHE A 12 12.00 10.84 9.18
C PHE A 12 12.75 11.17 10.48
N GLU A 13 13.86 10.48 10.78
CA GLU A 13 14.74 10.81 11.92
C GLU A 13 15.50 12.13 11.71
N PHE A 14 15.84 12.48 10.46
CA PHE A 14 16.48 13.74 10.09
C PHE A 14 15.55 14.94 10.31
N PHE A 15 14.25 14.79 10.00
CA PHE A 15 13.22 15.80 10.31
C PHE A 15 12.86 15.91 11.80
N ASN A 16 13.48 15.11 12.66
CA ASN A 16 13.28 15.18 14.11
C ASN A 16 14.36 16.01 14.83
N ALA A 17 15.31 16.60 14.10
CA ALA A 17 16.36 17.45 14.69
C ALA A 17 15.84 18.86 15.04
N ASP A 18 14.96 19.41 14.21
CA ASP A 18 14.26 20.69 14.40
C ASP A 18 12.77 20.51 14.10
N ALA A 19 11.90 21.19 14.86
CA ALA A 19 10.45 21.05 14.68
C ALA A 19 9.99 21.71 13.35
N LEU A 20 9.29 20.94 12.53
CA LEU A 20 8.77 21.32 11.22
C LEU A 20 7.51 22.16 11.34
N PRO A 21 7.47 23.34 10.69
CA PRO A 21 6.25 24.13 10.60
C PRO A 21 5.20 23.42 9.72
N PRO A 22 3.90 23.68 9.92
CA PRO A 22 2.83 23.06 9.15
C PRO A 22 3.00 23.14 7.62
N TYR A 23 3.58 24.23 7.11
CA TYR A 23 3.88 24.44 5.70
C TYR A 23 4.77 23.32 5.14
N ASP A 24 5.87 22.99 5.82
CA ASP A 24 6.82 21.97 5.36
C ASP A 24 6.18 20.57 5.35
N ILE A 25 5.33 20.28 6.33
CA ILE A 25 4.58 19.03 6.41
C ILE A 25 3.62 18.90 5.23
N ARG A 26 2.94 19.99 4.82
CA ARG A 26 2.10 19.98 3.61
C ARG A 26 2.93 19.83 2.34
N CYS A 27 4.10 20.45 2.25
CA CYS A 27 5.01 20.23 1.14
C CYS A 27 5.41 18.74 1.04
N LEU A 28 5.72 18.10 2.17
CA LEU A 28 5.95 16.65 2.21
C LEU A 28 4.72 15.87 1.75
N ALA A 29 3.52 16.22 2.22
CA ALA A 29 2.28 15.56 1.80
C ALA A 29 2.08 15.65 0.27
N HIS A 30 2.31 16.81 -0.33
CA HIS A 30 2.21 17.02 -1.78
C HIS A 30 3.21 16.18 -2.57
N VAL A 31 4.43 15.99 -2.06
CA VAL A 31 5.45 15.14 -2.70
C VAL A 31 5.10 13.65 -2.56
N LEU A 32 4.57 13.25 -1.41
CA LEU A 32 4.30 11.85 -1.08
C LEU A 32 3.01 11.31 -1.71
N PHE A 33 2.00 12.16 -1.93
CA PHE A 33 0.64 11.72 -2.20
C PHE A 33 0.05 12.25 -3.51
N GLN A 34 -0.71 11.37 -4.17
CA GLN A 34 -1.69 11.73 -5.21
C GLN A 34 -2.89 12.47 -4.56
N PRO A 35 -3.68 13.26 -5.32
CA PRO A 35 -4.70 14.16 -4.75
C PRO A 35 -5.64 13.52 -3.71
N VAL A 36 -6.20 12.33 -4.01
CA VAL A 36 -7.10 11.64 -3.07
C VAL A 36 -6.39 11.27 -1.75
N LYS A 37 -5.12 10.85 -1.82
CA LYS A 37 -4.35 10.50 -0.62
C LYS A 37 -3.96 11.76 0.16
N TYR A 38 -3.71 12.86 -0.53
CA TYR A 38 -3.46 14.17 0.09
C TYR A 38 -4.68 14.63 0.90
N ASP A 39 -5.88 14.58 0.33
CA ASP A 39 -7.12 14.98 1.04
C ASP A 39 -7.38 14.12 2.29
N ILE A 40 -7.03 12.82 2.20
CA ILE A 40 -7.11 11.91 3.34
C ILE A 40 -6.09 12.30 4.42
N SER A 41 -4.86 12.70 4.06
CA SER A 41 -3.89 13.18 5.04
C SER A 41 -4.35 14.46 5.73
N GLU A 42 -4.90 15.44 5.01
CA GLU A 42 -5.43 16.68 5.60
C GLU A 42 -6.59 16.39 6.58
N SER A 43 -7.49 15.47 6.19
CA SER A 43 -8.61 15.04 7.03
C SER A 43 -8.14 14.37 8.32
N LYS A 44 -7.13 13.50 8.24
CA LYS A 44 -6.53 12.84 9.41
C LYS A 44 -5.80 13.82 10.31
N TRP A 45 -5.07 14.77 9.73
CA TRP A 45 -4.37 15.79 10.48
C TRP A 45 -5.35 16.65 11.27
N THR A 46 -6.43 17.11 10.63
CA THR A 46 -7.52 17.85 11.29
C THR A 46 -8.08 17.08 12.49
N GLN A 47 -8.32 15.77 12.32
CA GLN A 47 -8.81 14.93 13.42
C GLN A 47 -7.80 14.79 14.56
N LEU A 48 -6.51 14.64 14.26
CA LEU A 48 -5.46 14.51 15.27
C LEU A 48 -5.20 15.82 16.00
N ALA A 49 -5.16 16.94 15.29
CA ALA A 49 -5.05 18.28 15.86
C ALA A 49 -6.22 18.56 16.82
N GLY A 50 -7.46 18.27 16.41
CA GLY A 50 -8.63 18.42 17.28
C GLY A 50 -8.55 17.59 18.57
N LYS A 51 -7.95 16.39 18.54
CA LYS A 51 -7.72 15.58 19.75
C LYS A 51 -6.69 16.22 20.67
N VAL A 52 -5.62 16.79 20.12
CA VAL A 52 -4.58 17.47 20.90
C VAL A 52 -5.13 18.72 21.57
N LEU A 53 -5.94 19.52 20.88
CA LEU A 53 -6.58 20.70 21.48
C LEU A 53 -7.40 20.36 22.74
N VAL A 54 -8.17 19.28 22.69
CA VAL A 54 -8.97 18.83 23.84
C VAL A 54 -8.07 18.37 25.00
N GLN A 55 -6.92 17.77 24.70
CA GLN A 55 -5.94 17.35 25.71
C GLN A 55 -5.25 18.57 26.34
N ASP A 56 -4.80 19.49 25.49
CA ASP A 56 -3.99 20.64 25.89
C ASP A 56 -4.81 21.72 26.62
N ALA A 57 -6.14 21.74 26.44
CA ALA A 57 -7.05 22.58 27.21
C ALA A 57 -6.97 22.34 28.74
N THR A 58 -6.43 21.21 29.18
CA THR A 58 -6.24 20.89 30.60
C THR A 58 -4.89 21.35 31.17
N LEU A 59 -3.99 21.85 30.32
CA LEU A 59 -2.68 22.36 30.73
C LEU A 59 -2.82 23.65 31.57
N GLY A 60 -1.76 23.98 32.31
CA GLY A 60 -1.73 25.21 33.09
C GLY A 60 -1.76 26.45 32.19
N GLN A 61 -2.34 27.55 32.68
CA GLN A 61 -2.51 28.80 31.92
C GLN A 61 -1.22 29.43 31.38
N GLN A 62 -0.05 29.02 31.90
CA GLN A 62 1.26 29.50 31.45
C GLN A 62 1.87 28.63 30.34
N ASP A 63 1.26 27.48 30.02
CA ASP A 63 1.72 26.63 28.94
C ASP A 63 1.28 27.24 27.59
N PRO A 64 2.20 27.51 26.65
CA PRO A 64 1.87 28.07 25.34
C PRO A 64 0.83 27.24 24.57
N ARG A 65 0.73 25.95 24.85
CA ARG A 65 -0.23 25.03 24.22
C ARG A 65 -1.66 25.17 24.76
N HIS A 66 -1.86 25.81 25.90
CA HIS A 66 -3.19 25.94 26.51
C HIS A 66 -4.17 26.77 25.67
N VAL A 67 -3.66 27.75 24.91
CA VAL A 67 -4.48 28.74 24.18
C VAL A 67 -4.39 28.57 22.66
N ILE A 68 -3.77 27.49 22.17
CA ILE A 68 -3.61 27.31 20.72
C ILE A 68 -4.95 26.96 20.06
N GLY A 69 -5.19 27.54 18.89
CA GLY A 69 -6.31 27.18 18.03
C GLY A 69 -5.96 26.05 17.06
N ILE A 70 -6.97 25.62 16.31
CA ILE A 70 -6.78 24.60 15.29
C ILE A 70 -6.03 25.15 14.08
N ASP A 71 -6.16 26.44 13.80
CA ASP A 71 -5.52 27.10 12.66
C ASP A 71 -4.01 27.23 12.87
N GLU A 72 -3.55 27.41 14.12
CA GLU A 72 -2.15 27.32 14.50
C GLU A 72 -1.59 25.92 14.20
N LEU A 73 -2.24 24.88 14.71
CA LEU A 73 -1.80 23.49 14.57
C LEU A 73 -1.76 23.02 13.12
N LEU A 74 -2.68 23.52 12.31
CA LEU A 74 -2.77 23.22 10.89
C LEU A 74 -2.03 24.26 10.04
N GLY A 75 -1.55 25.38 10.56
CA GLY A 75 -1.02 26.48 9.75
C GLY A 75 -2.00 26.97 8.68
N MET A 76 -3.26 27.19 9.06
CA MET A 76 -4.33 27.73 8.21
C MET A 76 -4.66 29.17 8.57
N ASP A 77 -5.47 29.82 7.75
CA ASP A 77 -5.94 31.19 7.95
C ASP A 77 -4.79 32.17 8.28
N ASN A 78 -4.81 32.73 9.49
CA ASN A 78 -3.79 33.65 9.97
C ASN A 78 -2.39 33.03 10.01
N PHE A 79 -2.27 31.71 10.04
CA PHE A 79 -1.02 30.97 10.07
C PHE A 79 -0.68 30.33 8.72
N ALA A 80 -1.36 30.70 7.62
CA ALA A 80 -0.95 30.29 6.28
C ALA A 80 0.42 30.87 5.87
N ASP A 81 0.82 32.00 6.46
CA ASP A 81 2.13 32.62 6.24
C ASP A 81 3.24 31.89 7.00
N LEU A 82 4.32 31.54 6.30
CA LEU A 82 5.46 30.81 6.87
C LEU A 82 6.16 31.58 7.99
N ASN A 83 6.28 32.91 7.90
CA ASN A 83 6.96 33.69 8.93
C ASN A 83 6.20 33.64 10.25
N ARG A 84 4.86 33.55 10.19
CA ARG A 84 4.04 33.34 11.37
C ARG A 84 4.20 31.94 11.95
N GLN A 85 4.36 30.92 11.11
CA GLN A 85 4.58 29.54 11.59
C GLN A 85 5.94 29.38 12.28
N VAL A 86 7.03 29.94 11.71
CA VAL A 86 8.36 29.84 12.33
C VAL A 86 8.49 30.67 13.63
N ALA A 87 7.58 31.61 13.86
CA ALA A 87 7.50 32.39 15.08
C ALA A 87 6.70 31.71 16.21
N LEU A 88 6.10 30.55 15.95
CA LEU A 88 5.37 29.78 16.96
C LEU A 88 6.32 29.29 18.06
N ASP A 89 5.76 29.13 19.26
CA ASP A 89 6.49 28.54 20.38
C ASP A 89 6.94 27.11 20.04
N PRO A 90 8.17 26.70 20.40
CA PRO A 90 8.68 25.36 20.10
C PRO A 90 7.78 24.22 20.58
N LEU A 91 7.06 24.37 21.70
CA LEU A 91 6.11 23.36 22.18
C LEU A 91 4.91 23.23 21.23
N VAL A 92 4.46 24.32 20.64
CA VAL A 92 3.37 24.34 19.66
C VAL A 92 3.84 23.75 18.32
N LEU A 93 5.06 24.10 17.87
CA LEU A 93 5.65 23.49 16.68
C LEU A 93 5.82 21.97 16.82
N ASN A 94 6.17 21.48 18.02
CA ASN A 94 6.22 20.05 18.30
C ASN A 94 4.85 19.38 18.15
N GLU A 95 3.75 20.04 18.57
CA GLU A 95 2.40 19.51 18.37
C GLU A 95 1.97 19.53 16.91
N CYS A 96 2.32 20.58 16.17
CA CYS A 96 2.13 20.67 14.71
C CYS A 96 2.82 19.49 14.02
N GLN A 97 4.11 19.29 14.27
CA GLN A 97 4.89 18.19 13.73
C GLN A 97 4.31 16.84 14.13
N ARG A 98 4.04 16.63 15.41
CA ARG A 98 3.56 15.35 15.93
C ARG A 98 2.25 14.92 15.26
N THR A 99 1.29 15.84 15.15
CA THR A 99 -0.02 15.54 14.55
C THR A 99 0.06 15.42 13.03
N GLY A 100 0.81 16.30 12.37
CA GLY A 100 0.97 16.29 10.92
C GLY A 100 1.72 15.05 10.42
N MET A 101 2.86 14.74 11.03
CA MET A 101 3.63 13.55 10.67
C MET A 101 2.86 12.25 10.96
N ALA A 102 2.10 12.19 12.06
CA ALA A 102 1.22 11.06 12.32
C ALA A 102 0.13 10.91 11.24
N ALA A 103 -0.42 12.00 10.72
CA ALA A 103 -1.38 11.96 9.62
C ALA A 103 -0.76 11.43 8.31
N LEU A 104 0.47 11.84 7.99
CA LEU A 104 1.21 11.32 6.84
C LEU A 104 1.44 9.81 6.98
N ILE A 105 1.96 9.37 8.12
CA ILE A 105 2.22 7.95 8.39
C ILE A 105 0.95 7.12 8.28
N GLN A 106 -0.14 7.53 8.93
CA GLN A 106 -1.41 6.81 8.87
C GLN A 106 -1.97 6.75 7.43
N THR A 107 -1.71 7.76 6.61
CA THR A 107 -2.12 7.79 5.19
C THR A 107 -1.29 6.83 4.35
N ILE A 108 0.03 6.80 4.57
CA ILE A 108 0.94 5.83 3.95
C ILE A 108 0.48 4.39 4.27
N GLU A 109 0.21 4.09 5.53
CA GLU A 109 -0.19 2.76 5.99
C GLU A 109 -1.54 2.29 5.42
N MET A 110 -2.49 3.22 5.30
CA MET A 110 -3.80 2.98 4.70
C MET A 110 -3.70 2.74 3.19
N ALA A 111 -2.90 3.55 2.50
CA ALA A 111 -2.72 3.49 1.05
C ALA A 111 -1.90 2.27 0.58
N ALA A 112 -1.25 1.59 1.51
CA ALA A 112 -0.45 0.42 1.25
C ALA A 112 -1.34 -0.78 0.93
N GLU A 113 -1.41 -1.13 -0.35
CA GLU A 113 -2.05 -2.35 -0.83
C GLU A 113 -1.66 -3.53 0.08
N LYS A 114 -2.67 -4.15 0.70
CA LYS A 114 -2.49 -5.31 1.57
C LYS A 114 -2.63 -6.56 0.71
N GLU A 115 -1.66 -6.81 -0.16
CA GLU A 115 -1.52 -8.15 -0.74
C GLU A 115 -1.08 -9.10 0.39
N SER A 116 -1.88 -10.12 0.68
CA SER A 116 -1.49 -11.17 1.63
C SER A 116 -0.22 -11.84 1.11
N PHE A 117 0.79 -12.07 1.96
CA PHE A 117 1.98 -12.77 1.49
C PHE A 117 1.67 -14.19 0.98
N MET A 118 0.53 -14.76 1.37
CA MET A 118 0.04 -16.06 0.89
C MET A 118 -0.43 -16.03 -0.57
N THR A 119 -0.82 -14.86 -1.09
CA THR A 119 -1.33 -14.71 -2.46
C THR A 119 -0.30 -14.17 -3.44
N VAL A 120 0.88 -13.75 -2.97
CA VAL A 120 1.94 -13.23 -3.82
C VAL A 120 2.55 -14.36 -4.64
N VAL A 121 2.28 -14.34 -5.95
CA VAL A 121 2.83 -15.28 -6.94
C VAL A 121 3.45 -14.49 -8.09
N GLN A 122 4.59 -14.93 -8.59
CA GLN A 122 5.25 -14.30 -9.72
C GLN A 122 4.40 -14.45 -10.99
N GLY A 123 4.08 -13.33 -11.64
CA GLY A 123 3.42 -13.35 -12.94
C GLY A 123 4.25 -14.09 -14.00
N THR A 124 3.60 -14.61 -15.03
CA THR A 124 4.24 -15.32 -16.15
C THR A 124 5.35 -14.50 -16.82
N CYS A 125 5.14 -13.19 -16.95
CA CYS A 125 6.11 -12.24 -17.50
C CYS A 125 6.70 -11.26 -16.47
N GLU A 126 6.44 -11.48 -15.19
CA GLU A 126 6.95 -10.61 -14.13
C GLU A 126 8.43 -10.93 -13.88
N PRO A 127 9.33 -9.93 -13.88
CA PRO A 127 10.72 -10.13 -13.47
C PRO A 127 10.81 -10.64 -12.03
N PHE A 128 11.71 -11.59 -11.77
CA PHE A 128 11.85 -12.19 -10.43
C PHE A 128 12.10 -11.15 -9.34
N LEU A 129 12.93 -10.14 -9.63
CA LEU A 129 13.22 -9.06 -8.67
C LEU A 129 11.94 -8.29 -8.28
N ARG A 130 11.04 -8.01 -9.24
CA ARG A 130 9.78 -7.32 -8.94
C ARG A 130 8.85 -8.16 -8.08
N PHE A 131 8.76 -9.46 -8.38
CA PHE A 131 8.02 -10.41 -7.55
C PHE A 131 8.57 -10.46 -6.11
N VAL A 132 9.89 -10.58 -5.93
CA VAL A 132 10.50 -10.63 -4.60
C VAL A 132 10.33 -9.31 -3.83
N GLU A 133 10.35 -8.16 -4.50
CA GLU A 133 10.06 -6.87 -3.87
C GLU A 133 8.64 -6.81 -3.30
N ARG A 134 7.64 -7.30 -4.05
CA ARG A 134 6.25 -7.40 -3.57
C ARG A 134 6.14 -8.37 -2.40
N LEU A 135 6.73 -9.56 -2.54
CA LEU A 135 6.72 -10.59 -1.50
C LEU A 135 7.36 -10.09 -0.20
N THR A 136 8.51 -9.41 -0.30
CA THR A 136 9.21 -8.76 0.82
C THR A 136 8.32 -7.74 1.50
N ALA A 137 7.70 -6.84 0.75
CA ALA A 137 6.81 -5.83 1.31
C ALA A 137 5.62 -6.45 2.06
N SER A 138 5.00 -7.51 1.51
CA SER A 138 3.89 -8.21 2.16
C SER A 138 4.30 -8.95 3.44
N VAL A 139 5.43 -9.65 3.42
CA VAL A 139 5.95 -10.40 4.59
C VAL A 139 6.38 -9.46 5.71
N GLU A 140 7.13 -8.39 5.40
CA GLU A 140 7.56 -7.41 6.42
C GLU A 140 6.40 -6.70 7.10
N LYS A 141 5.26 -6.57 6.41
CA LYS A 141 4.06 -5.94 6.94
C LYS A 141 3.23 -6.87 7.83
N GLN A 142 3.26 -8.18 7.57
CA GLN A 142 2.36 -9.16 8.21
C GLN A 142 3.06 -10.05 9.24
N VAL A 143 4.40 -10.10 9.24
CA VAL A 143 5.19 -10.96 10.10
C VAL A 143 6.08 -10.08 10.97
N GLU A 144 6.02 -10.23 12.28
CA GLU A 144 6.79 -9.39 13.22
C GLU A 144 8.26 -9.82 13.31
N TYR A 145 8.51 -11.11 13.51
CA TYR A 145 9.83 -11.65 13.82
C TYR A 145 10.74 -11.77 12.60
N LEU A 146 11.94 -11.17 12.67
CA LEU A 146 12.89 -11.09 11.56
C LEU A 146 13.35 -12.47 11.04
N ASN A 147 13.64 -13.40 11.93
CA ASN A 147 14.02 -14.77 11.59
C ASN A 147 12.90 -15.49 10.80
N VAL A 148 11.64 -15.27 11.17
CA VAL A 148 10.47 -15.83 10.49
C VAL A 148 10.30 -15.19 9.11
N ARG A 149 10.51 -13.87 8.98
CA ARG A 149 10.51 -13.18 7.67
C ARG A 149 11.52 -13.80 6.72
N MET A 150 12.77 -13.98 7.15
CA MET A 150 13.83 -14.54 6.32
C MET A 150 13.50 -15.95 5.84
N LEU A 151 12.97 -16.79 6.73
CA LEU A 151 12.57 -18.16 6.39
C LEU A 151 11.40 -18.17 5.38
N LEU A 152 10.36 -17.37 5.63
CA LEU A 152 9.20 -17.25 4.75
C LEU A 152 9.58 -16.70 3.38
N LEU A 153 10.43 -15.67 3.33
CA LEU A 153 10.87 -15.08 2.06
C LEU A 153 11.62 -16.09 1.20
N LYS A 154 12.57 -16.83 1.78
CA LYS A 154 13.30 -17.86 1.06
C LYS A 154 12.37 -18.97 0.56
N HIS A 155 11.47 -19.44 1.42
CA HIS A 155 10.53 -20.51 1.06
C HIS A 155 9.57 -20.07 -0.05
N LEU A 156 8.88 -18.93 0.12
CA LEU A 156 7.89 -18.41 -0.82
C LEU A 156 8.52 -17.95 -2.13
N ALA A 157 9.71 -17.35 -2.11
CA ALA A 157 10.41 -16.99 -3.34
C ALA A 157 10.70 -18.21 -4.22
N ARG A 158 10.99 -19.36 -3.59
CA ARG A 158 11.22 -20.63 -4.31
C ARG A 158 9.92 -21.24 -4.82
N ILE A 159 8.88 -21.33 -3.99
CA ILE A 159 7.66 -22.07 -4.37
C ILE A 159 6.69 -21.25 -5.24
N ASN A 160 6.70 -19.92 -5.13
CA ASN A 160 5.76 -19.04 -5.83
C ASN A 160 6.36 -18.33 -7.07
N CYS A 161 7.60 -18.66 -7.43
CA CYS A 161 8.18 -18.17 -8.68
C CYS A 161 7.56 -18.84 -9.92
N ASN A 162 7.67 -18.18 -11.07
CA ASN A 162 7.17 -18.72 -12.33
C ASN A 162 8.04 -19.89 -12.80
N ASP A 163 7.55 -20.68 -13.77
CA ASP A 163 8.20 -21.93 -14.18
C ASP A 163 9.64 -21.73 -14.68
N ASP A 164 9.91 -20.62 -15.37
CA ASP A 164 11.26 -20.31 -15.86
C ASP A 164 12.22 -20.05 -14.68
N CYS A 165 11.80 -19.24 -13.71
CA CYS A 165 12.58 -18.96 -12.51
C CYS A 165 12.70 -20.18 -11.58
N ARG A 166 11.67 -21.04 -11.54
CA ARG A 166 11.65 -22.27 -10.76
C ARG A 166 12.72 -23.24 -11.23
N ARG A 167 12.81 -23.49 -12.54
CA ARG A 167 13.84 -24.36 -13.13
C ARG A 167 15.26 -23.86 -12.82
N ILE A 168 15.48 -22.55 -12.89
CA ILE A 168 16.78 -21.94 -12.54
C ILE A 168 17.09 -22.13 -11.06
N THR A 169 16.11 -21.85 -10.20
CA THR A 169 16.26 -21.93 -8.75
C THR A 169 16.54 -23.36 -8.28
N GLU A 170 15.88 -24.34 -8.87
CA GLU A 170 16.09 -25.76 -8.57
C GLU A 170 17.43 -26.31 -9.06
N ALA A 171 18.03 -25.67 -10.07
CA ALA A 171 19.36 -26.02 -10.58
C ALA A 171 20.51 -25.41 -9.75
N LEU A 172 20.22 -24.50 -8.81
CA LEU A 172 21.23 -23.93 -7.92
C LEU A 172 21.67 -24.97 -6.88
N PRO A 173 22.97 -25.03 -6.53
CA PRO A 173 23.47 -25.95 -5.53
C PRO A 173 23.03 -25.56 -4.12
N GLY A 174 22.74 -26.56 -3.29
CA GLY A 174 22.45 -26.39 -1.86
C GLY A 174 21.12 -25.70 -1.59
N ASP A 175 21.10 -24.80 -0.61
CA ASP A 175 19.93 -24.01 -0.21
C ASP A 175 20.16 -22.53 -0.58
N PRO A 176 19.79 -22.10 -1.80
CA PRO A 176 20.12 -20.77 -2.28
C PRO A 176 19.37 -19.68 -1.51
N SER A 177 20.07 -18.58 -1.23
CA SER A 177 19.48 -17.36 -0.69
C SER A 177 18.64 -16.63 -1.74
N VAL A 178 17.71 -15.78 -1.30
CA VAL A 178 16.86 -14.95 -2.19
C VAL A 178 17.68 -14.09 -3.16
N PRO A 179 18.79 -13.43 -2.76
CA PRO A 179 19.65 -12.71 -3.71
C PRO A 179 20.29 -13.61 -4.77
N GLN A 180 20.72 -14.83 -4.39
CA GLN A 180 21.27 -15.80 -5.35
C GLN A 180 20.21 -16.23 -6.37
N MET A 181 18.98 -16.50 -5.91
CA MET A 181 17.84 -16.79 -6.80
C MET A 181 17.58 -15.62 -7.76
N ALA A 182 17.55 -14.39 -7.25
CA ALA A 182 17.30 -13.19 -8.05
C ALA A 182 18.38 -12.97 -9.13
N GLN A 183 19.66 -13.11 -8.77
CA GLN A 183 20.77 -12.96 -9.71
C GLN A 183 20.75 -14.05 -10.79
N ALA A 184 20.39 -15.29 -10.43
CA ALA A 184 20.28 -16.38 -11.38
C ALA A 184 19.11 -16.15 -12.36
N CYS A 185 17.95 -15.74 -11.85
CA CYS A 185 16.75 -15.50 -12.65
C CYS A 185 16.86 -14.25 -13.56
N ALA A 186 17.66 -13.25 -13.17
CA ALA A 186 17.88 -12.04 -13.97
C ALA A 186 18.47 -12.33 -15.36
N LYS A 187 19.22 -13.43 -15.53
CA LYS A 187 19.87 -13.79 -16.79
C LYS A 187 18.90 -14.26 -17.88
N ILE A 188 17.68 -14.67 -17.52
CA ILE A 188 16.72 -15.30 -18.46
C ILE A 188 15.47 -14.42 -18.71
N GLY A 189 15.21 -13.42 -17.85
CA GLY A 189 13.95 -12.68 -17.71
C GLY A 189 13.40 -11.88 -18.90
N THR A 190 13.79 -12.15 -20.14
CA THR A 190 13.19 -11.51 -21.32
C THR A 190 12.94 -12.42 -22.52
N SER A 191 13.41 -13.67 -22.58
CA SER A 191 13.30 -14.48 -23.81
C SER A 191 11.91 -15.11 -24.00
N SER A 192 11.37 -15.79 -22.99
CA SER A 192 10.11 -16.55 -23.08
C SER A 192 8.90 -15.65 -23.35
N CYS A 193 8.77 -14.52 -22.66
CA CYS A 193 7.66 -13.57 -22.89
C CYS A 193 7.76 -12.78 -24.20
N LYS A 194 8.97 -12.54 -24.72
CA LYS A 194 9.15 -11.97 -26.07
C LYS A 194 8.68 -12.97 -27.14
N VAL A 195 9.03 -14.25 -27.00
CA VAL A 195 8.60 -15.31 -27.92
C VAL A 195 7.09 -15.52 -27.86
N ALA A 196 6.48 -15.54 -26.67
CA ALA A 196 5.02 -15.66 -26.53
C ALA A 196 4.28 -14.45 -27.13
N ALA A 197 4.79 -13.22 -26.93
CA ALA A 197 4.23 -12.02 -27.53
C ALA A 197 4.34 -12.04 -29.06
N MET A 198 5.49 -12.47 -29.61
CA MET A 198 5.70 -12.62 -31.06
C MET A 198 4.81 -13.72 -31.65
N ALA A 199 4.69 -14.87 -30.98
CA ALA A 199 3.84 -15.97 -31.44
C ALA A 199 2.36 -15.56 -31.47
N THR A 200 1.89 -14.77 -30.50
CA THR A 200 0.51 -14.23 -30.48
C THR A 200 0.28 -13.20 -31.60
N ALA A 201 1.30 -12.44 -31.97
CA ALA A 201 1.24 -11.51 -33.10
C ALA A 201 1.23 -12.25 -34.46
N LEU A 202 1.90 -13.40 -34.54
CA LEU A 202 2.02 -14.23 -35.75
C LEU A 202 0.91 -15.27 -35.92
N GLN A 203 -0.04 -15.38 -34.98
CA GLN A 203 -1.14 -16.34 -35.09
C GLN A 203 -2.06 -16.00 -36.27
N PRO A 204 -2.33 -16.96 -37.18
CA PRO A 204 -3.21 -16.74 -38.32
C PRO A 204 -4.64 -16.45 -37.86
N ALA A 205 -5.29 -15.48 -38.52
CA ALA A 205 -6.60 -14.93 -38.16
C ALA A 205 -7.74 -15.98 -38.00
N TRP A 206 -7.55 -17.19 -38.53
CA TRP A 206 -8.50 -18.29 -38.47
C TRP A 206 -8.52 -18.97 -37.09
N GLN A 207 -7.40 -18.99 -36.35
CA GLN A 207 -7.35 -19.53 -34.99
C GLN A 207 -8.00 -18.59 -33.96
N ARG A 208 -7.95 -17.27 -34.18
CA ARG A 208 -8.69 -16.28 -33.35
C ARG A 208 -10.21 -16.50 -33.36
N LYS A 209 -10.78 -17.02 -34.45
CA LYS A 209 -12.23 -17.25 -34.56
C LYS A 209 -12.73 -18.50 -33.80
N GLN A 210 -11.88 -19.50 -33.56
CA GLN A 210 -12.30 -20.75 -32.89
C GLN A 210 -12.50 -20.60 -31.37
N GLY A 211 -11.74 -19.74 -30.70
CA GLY A 211 -11.93 -19.45 -29.26
C GLY A 211 -13.25 -18.75 -28.93
N ASN A 212 -13.70 -17.83 -29.79
CA ASN A 212 -14.97 -17.11 -29.60
C ASN A 212 -16.22 -17.97 -29.88
N ALA A 213 -16.10 -19.00 -30.73
CA ALA A 213 -17.23 -19.89 -31.04
C ALA A 213 -17.60 -20.83 -29.86
N GLN A 214 -16.63 -21.18 -29.00
CA GLN A 214 -16.89 -21.98 -27.80
C GLN A 214 -17.50 -21.17 -26.65
N ALA A 215 -17.17 -19.87 -26.53
CA ALA A 215 -17.79 -18.96 -25.57
C ALA A 215 -19.28 -18.71 -25.87
N SER A 216 -19.65 -18.51 -27.15
CA SER A 216 -21.05 -18.34 -27.56
C SER A 216 -21.93 -19.58 -27.33
N LYS A 217 -21.37 -20.80 -27.42
CA LYS A 217 -22.13 -22.03 -27.11
C LYS A 217 -22.38 -22.24 -25.62
N LYS A 218 -21.51 -21.73 -24.73
CA LYS A 218 -21.71 -21.79 -23.27
C LYS A 218 -22.75 -20.79 -22.77
N GLN A 219 -22.86 -19.62 -23.41
CA GLN A 219 -23.85 -18.59 -23.03
C GLN A 219 -25.28 -19.06 -23.34
N ARG A 220 -25.50 -19.63 -24.52
CA ARG A 220 -26.83 -20.12 -24.94
C ARG A 220 -27.36 -21.30 -24.11
N LYS A 221 -26.47 -22.10 -23.48
CA LYS A 221 -26.86 -23.22 -22.61
C LYS A 221 -27.15 -22.80 -21.17
N LYS A 222 -26.70 -21.60 -20.75
CA LYS A 222 -26.99 -21.04 -19.41
C LYS A 222 -28.31 -20.26 -19.38
N GLU A 223 -28.72 -19.70 -20.52
CA GLU A 223 -29.95 -18.90 -20.64
C GLU A 223 -31.24 -19.75 -20.66
N GLN A 224 -31.14 -21.07 -20.90
CA GLN A 224 -32.26 -22.01 -20.79
C GLN A 224 -32.38 -22.73 -19.43
N ARG A 225 -31.54 -22.35 -18.44
CA ARG A 225 -31.61 -22.88 -17.06
C ARG A 225 -31.73 -21.74 -16.06
N VAL A 226 -32.71 -20.87 -16.24
CA VAL A 226 -33.16 -19.95 -15.18
C VAL A 226 -34.43 -20.53 -14.57
N THR A 227 -34.25 -21.44 -13.62
CA THR A 227 -35.22 -21.72 -12.57
C THR A 227 -35.23 -20.54 -11.60
N THR A 228 -36.41 -19.92 -11.48
CA THR A 228 -36.98 -19.15 -10.38
C THR A 228 -36.01 -18.47 -9.38
N PRO A 229 -35.95 -17.13 -9.32
CA PRO A 229 -35.12 -16.43 -8.34
C PRO A 229 -35.65 -16.59 -6.91
N LEU A 230 -34.78 -17.03 -6.01
CA LEU A 230 -34.92 -17.09 -4.54
C LEU A 230 -34.98 -15.69 -3.89
N PHE A 231 -35.79 -14.77 -4.42
CA PHE A 231 -35.99 -13.42 -3.85
C PHE A 231 -37.22 -13.31 -2.93
N PHE A 232 -37.97 -14.41 -2.71
CA PHE A 232 -39.20 -14.39 -1.91
C PHE A 232 -39.13 -15.01 -0.51
N VAL A 233 -37.96 -15.47 -0.03
CA VAL A 233 -37.88 -16.18 1.28
C VAL A 233 -37.28 -15.34 2.41
N GLN A 234 -36.74 -14.14 2.14
CA GLN A 234 -36.07 -13.35 3.20
C GLN A 234 -36.92 -12.20 3.80
N LEU A 235 -38.14 -11.98 3.32
CA LEU A 235 -39.07 -10.97 3.87
C LEU A 235 -40.13 -11.55 4.82
N ALA A 236 -40.21 -12.87 4.99
CA ALA A 236 -41.19 -13.54 5.85
C ALA A 236 -40.66 -13.93 7.25
N TRP A 237 -39.42 -13.57 7.61
CA TRP A 237 -38.83 -13.92 8.91
C TRP A 237 -38.61 -12.73 9.86
N LYS A 238 -39.02 -11.51 9.47
CA LYS A 238 -38.86 -10.30 10.30
C LYS A 238 -40.18 -9.65 10.75
N ALA A 239 -41.34 -10.28 10.47
CA ALA A 239 -42.66 -9.76 10.84
C ALA A 239 -43.35 -10.55 11.99
N GLU A 240 -42.80 -11.67 12.45
CA GLU A 240 -43.41 -12.51 13.52
C GLU A 240 -42.71 -12.40 14.89
N SER A 241 -41.81 -11.41 15.07
CA SER A 241 -41.13 -11.16 16.36
C SER A 241 -41.55 -9.87 17.06
N TYR A 242 -42.63 -9.23 16.61
CA TYR A 242 -43.28 -8.09 17.29
C TYR A 242 -44.81 -8.21 17.25
N ARG A 243 -45.32 -9.34 17.75
CA ARG A 243 -46.68 -9.47 18.31
C ARG A 243 -46.60 -10.18 19.64
#